data_AF-A0A285NKN6-F1
#
_entry.id   AF-A0A285NKN6-F1
#
_cell.length_a   1.000
_cell.length_b   1.000
_cell.length_c   1.000
_cell.angle_alpha   90.00
_cell.angle_beta   90.00
_cell.angle_gamma   90.00
#
_symmetry.space_group_name_H-M   'P 1'
#
loop_
_entity.id
_entity.type
_entity.pdbx_description
1 polymer ?
#
loop_
_entity_poly.entity_id
_entity_poly.type
_entity_poly.pdbx_seq_one_letter_code
_entity_poly.pdbx_strand_id
1 'polypeptide(L)' 'MAKVTFYRDKDTGKMVKVTKTQGNEVRETVSEKHYDNWEGMRGCAGCLGFFLVLGFLLWFGANILS' A
#
# COMPACT_ATOMS: atom_id res chain seq x y z
N MET A 1 6.72 -15.09 4.20
CA MET A 1 5.99 -13.83 3.93
C MET A 1 5.99 -12.99 5.20
N ALA A 2 6.56 -11.80 5.18
CA ALA A 2 6.53 -10.89 6.33
C ALA A 2 5.18 -10.16 6.37
N LYS A 3 4.50 -10.17 7.52
CA LYS A 3 3.24 -9.45 7.71
C LYS A 3 3.54 -8.11 8.37
N VAL A 4 3.35 -7.03 7.64
CA VAL A 4 3.51 -5.66 8.15
C VAL A 4 2.14 -5.13 8.56
N THR A 5 2.01 -4.65 9.79
CA THR A 5 0.78 -4.07 10.33
C THR A 5 1.10 -2.71 10.92
N PHE A 6 0.28 -1.71 10.62
CA PHE A 6 0.39 -0.37 11.20
C PHE A 6 -0.80 -0.15 12.12
N TYR A 7 -0.55 0.39 13.32
CA TYR A 7 -1.61 0.85 14.21
C TYR A 7 -1.19 2.11 14.95
N ARG A 8 -2.18 2.88 15.40
CA ARG A 8 -1.97 4.03 16.26
C ARG A 8 -1.94 3.58 17.71
N ASP A 9 -0.83 3.83 18.38
CA ASP A 9 -0.69 3.56 19.80
C ASP A 9 -1.56 4.53 20.60
N LYS A 10 -2.42 4.01 21.49
CA LYS A 10 -3.38 4.83 22.23
C LYS A 10 -2.74 5.62 23.36
N ASP A 11 -1.65 5.12 23.94
CA ASP A 11 -0.97 5.74 25.08
C ASP A 11 -0.06 6.89 24.63
N THR A 12 0.65 6.71 23.52
CA THR A 12 1.61 7.71 23.01
C THR A 12 1.07 8.55 21.85
N GLY A 13 -0.04 8.14 21.23
CA GLY A 13 -0.61 8.78 20.04
C GLY A 13 0.21 8.59 18.74
N LYS A 14 1.35 7.89 18.83
CA LYS A 14 2.31 7.69 17.73
C LYS A 14 1.92 6.49 16.88
N MET A 15 2.33 6.51 15.61
CA MET A 15 2.13 5.37 14.72
C MET A 15 3.19 4.31 15.00
N VAL A 16 2.77 3.05 15.11
CA VAL A 16 3.67 1.92 15.35
C VAL A 16 3.55 0.95 14.18
N LYS A 17 4.70 0.60 13.61
CA LYS A 17 4.85 -0.41 12.57
C LYS A 17 5.29 -1.71 13.23
N VAL A 18 4.51 -2.76 13.02
CA VAL A 18 4.82 -4.11 13.49
C VAL A 18 5.10 -5.00 12.29
N THR A 19 6.34 -5.46 12.19
CA THR A 19 6.77 -6.39 11.14
C THR A 19 6.94 -7.77 11.77
N LYS A 20 6.04 -8.71 11.43
CA LYS A 20 6.17 -10.11 11.82
C LYS A 20 6.83 -10.89 10.69
N THR A 21 8.02 -11.40 10.96
CA THR A 21 8.74 -12.38 10.12
C THR A 21 8.77 -13.71 10.88
N GLN A 22 8.89 -14.86 10.21
CA GLN A 22 8.79 -16.19 10.84
C GLN A 22 9.61 -16.28 12.16
N GLY A 23 8.92 -16.20 13.30
CA GLY A 23 9.51 -16.25 14.65
C GLY A 23 9.98 -14.91 15.26
N ASN A 24 9.90 -13.79 14.56
CA ASN A 24 10.40 -12.50 15.05
C ASN A 24 9.40 -11.36 14.80
N GLU A 25 9.10 -10.58 15.84
CA GLU A 25 8.20 -9.43 15.81
C GLU A 25 9.00 -8.16 16.12
N VAL A 26 9.22 -7.33 15.10
CA VAL A 26 9.89 -6.05 15.26
C VAL A 26 8.84 -4.95 15.35
N ARG A 27 8.86 -4.17 16.44
CA ARG A 27 7.99 -3.01 16.65
C ARG A 27 8.83 -1.74 16.54
N GLU A 28 8.47 -0.88 15.60
CA GLU A 28 9.14 0.41 15.39
C GLU A 28 8.12 1.54 15.47
N THR A 29 8.41 2.54 16.30
CA THR A 29 7.64 3.78 16.33
C THR A 29 8.00 4.61 15.11
N VAL A 30 7.02 4.86 14.25
CA VAL A 30 7.17 5.63 13.01
C VAL A 30 6.44 6.97 13.13
N SER A 31 6.96 7.99 12.45
CA SER A 31 6.29 9.29 12.37
C SER A 31 5.07 9.21 11.45
N GLU A 32 4.11 10.11 11.67
CA GLU A 32 2.89 10.24 10.87
C GLU A 32 3.20 10.41 9.37
N LYS A 33 4.25 11.19 9.06
CA LYS A 33 4.75 11.39 7.69
C LYS A 33 5.15 10.09 6.99
N HIS A 34 5.65 9.09 7.73
CA HIS A 34 6.03 7.80 7.17
C HIS A 34 4.80 6.94 6.83
N TYR A 35 3.72 7.10 7.59
CA TYR A 35 2.44 6.46 7.33
C TYR A 35 1.71 7.11 6.12
N ASP A 36 1.66 8.44 6.06
CA ASP A 36 1.09 9.16 4.90
C ASP A 36 1.79 8.78 3.59
N ASN A 37 3.12 8.63 3.61
CA ASN A 37 3.87 8.21 2.44
C ASN A 37 3.55 6.75 2.05
N TRP A 38 3.32 5.87 3.03
CA TRP A 38 2.92 4.49 2.78
C TRP A 38 1.50 4.40 2.20
N GLU A 39 0.54 5.14 2.74
CA GLU A 39 -0.81 5.24 2.16
C GLU A 39 -0.78 5.87 0.76
N GLY A 40 -0.01 6.94 0.58
CA GLY A 40 0.16 7.61 -0.72
C GLY A 40 0.71 6.68 -1.80
N MET A 41 1.75 5.89 -1.49
CA MET A 41 2.27 4.87 -2.40
C MET A 41 1.23 3.80 -2.76
N ARG A 42 0.40 3.40 -1.78
CA ARG A 42 -0.65 2.40 -1.98
C ARG A 42 -1.80 2.92 -2.85
N GLY A 43 -2.18 4.19 -2.67
CA GLY A 43 -3.16 4.86 -3.53
C GLY A 43 -2.64 5.07 -4.95
N CYS A 44 -1.37 5.47 -5.10
CA CYS A 44 -0.78 5.72 -6.41
C CYS A 44 -0.61 4.44 -7.26
N ALA A 45 -0.30 3.31 -6.62
CA ALA A 45 -0.28 2.00 -7.28
C ALA A 45 -1.65 1.59 -7.84
N GLY A 46 -2.74 1.94 -7.13
CA GLY A 46 -4.11 1.73 -7.60
C GLY A 46 -4.46 2.57 -8.84
N CYS A 47 -4.03 3.85 -8.86
CA CYS A 47 -4.24 4.74 -10.00
C CYS A 47 -3.49 4.27 -11.25
N LEU A 48 -2.21 3.91 -11.11
CA LEU A 48 -1.42 3.37 -12.22
C LEU A 48 -2.01 2.06 -12.76
N GLY A 49 -2.48 1.18 -11.86
CA GLY A 49 -3.18 -0.04 -12.23
C GLY A 49 -4.46 0.23 -13.03
N PHE A 50 -5.26 1.21 -12.63
CA PHE A 50 -6.47 1.61 -13.35
C PHE A 50 -6.17 2.09 -14.77
N PHE A 51 -5.19 2.98 -14.96
CA PHE A 51 -4.82 3.47 -16.29
C PHE A 51 -4.28 2.36 -17.22
N LEU A 52 -3.50 1.42 -16.68
CA LEU A 52 -3.00 0.27 -17.46
C LEU A 52 -4.14 -0.66 -17.89
N VAL A 53 -5.09 -0.97 -16.99
CA VAL A 53 -6.27 -1.79 -17.32
C VAL A 53 -7.14 -1.10 -18.36
N LEU A 54 -7.35 0.21 -18.22
CA LEU A 54 -8.17 0.99 -19.15
C LEU A 54 -7.52 1.12 -20.53
N GLY A 55 -6.19 1.28 -20.60
CA GLY A 55 -5.43 1.24 -21.85
C GLY A 55 -5.50 -0.13 -22.54
N PHE A 56 -5.40 -1.22 -21.77
CA PHE A 56 -5.55 -2.58 -22.29
C PHE A 56 -6.96 -2.85 -22.83
N LEU A 57 -8.00 -2.42 -22.11
CA LEU A 57 -9.40 -2.55 -22.56
C LEU A 57 -9.67 -1.73 -23.82
N LEU A 58 -9.12 -0.52 -23.94
CA LEU A 58 -9.25 0.28 -25.15
C LEU A 58 -8.52 -0.36 -26.34
N TRP A 59 -7.33 -0.90 -26.12
CA TRP A 59 -6.57 -1.59 -27.17
C TRP A 59 -7.31 -2.84 -27.66
N PHE A 60 -7.75 -3.72 -26.76
CA PHE A 60 -8.50 -4.92 -27.15
C PHE A 60 -9.91 -4.60 -27.67
N GLY A 61 -10.60 -3.64 -27.07
CA GLY A 61 -11.91 -3.18 -27.53
C GLY A 61 -11.87 -2.57 -28.93
N ALA A 62 -10.81 -1.84 -29.29
CA ALA A 62 -10.59 -1.33 -30.64
C ALA A 62 -10.28 -2.44 -31.64
N ASN A 63 -9.63 -3.54 -31.23
CA ASN A 63 -9.33 -4.68 -32.10
C ASN A 63 -10.51 -5.66 -32.27
N ILE A 64 -11.50 -5.65 -31.38
CA ILE A 64 -12.71 -6.49 -31.49
C ILE A 64 -13.78 -5.84 -32.40
N LEU A 65 -13.72 -4.52 -32.61
CA LEU A 65 -14.69 -3.77 -33.42
C LEU A 65 -14.21 -3.43 -34.85
N SER A 66 -13.00 -3.86 -35.24
CA SER A 66 -12.44 -3.73 -36.60
C SER A 66 -12.47 -5.05 -37.35
#